data_AF-A0A963RDD5-F1
#
_entry.id   AF-A0A963RDD5-F1
#
_cell.length_a   1.000
_cell.length_b   1.000
_cell.length_c   1.000
_cell.angle_alpha   90.00
_cell.angle_beta   90.00
_cell.angle_gamma   90.00
#
_symmetry.space_group_name_H-M   'P 1'
#
loop_
_entity.id
_entity.type
_entity.pdbx_description
1 polymer ?
#
loop_
_entity_poly.entity_id
_entity_poly.type
_entity_poly.pdbx_seq_one_letter_code
_entity_poly.pdbx_strand_id
1 'polypeptide(L)'
;MADAASSHVPKPEAATGVLVLADGSVIWGRGFGATGEAVGEVCFNTSMTGYQEVMTDPSYAAQIVTFTFPHIGNVGVNDEDLESKVDSAVGCVVREQVTEPSNFRSRGKFEEWLAAKGKIGLAGVDTRALTRRIRLSGAPNAVIAHSPDGKFDIPALLKRAQDWPGL
;
A
#
# COMPACT_ATOMS: atom_id res chain seq x y z
N MET A 1 -17.34 -19.06 13.62
CA MET A 1 -17.77 -17.86 12.87
C MET A 1 -16.97 -16.70 13.43
N ALA A 2 -15.98 -16.21 12.67
CA ALA A 2 -15.17 -15.07 13.09
C ALA A 2 -15.98 -13.81 12.79
N ASP A 3 -16.27 -13.06 13.85
CA ASP A 3 -17.17 -11.91 13.88
C ASP A 3 -16.75 -10.83 12.88
N ALA A 4 -17.72 -10.30 12.15
CA ALA A 4 -17.58 -9.20 11.20
C ALA A 4 -17.69 -7.85 11.94
N ALA A 5 -16.85 -7.68 12.96
CA ALA A 5 -16.72 -6.43 13.73
C ALA A 5 -15.25 -5.97 13.63
N SER A 6 -14.91 -4.76 13.19
CA SER A 6 -15.57 -3.49 13.46
C SER A 6 -15.24 -2.45 12.37
N SER A 7 -16.25 -1.67 12.01
CA SER A 7 -16.15 -0.44 11.20
C SER A 7 -15.51 0.73 11.96
N HIS A 8 -14.91 0.52 13.15
CA HIS A 8 -14.49 1.58 14.07
C HIS A 8 -13.23 1.17 14.84
N VAL A 9 -12.14 0.83 14.15
CA VAL A 9 -10.83 0.82 14.82
C VAL A 9 -10.47 2.28 15.08
N PRO A 10 -10.38 2.74 16.35
CA PRO A 10 -10.03 4.13 16.63
C PRO A 10 -8.64 4.42 16.06
N LYS A 11 -8.49 5.60 15.45
CA LYS A 11 -7.21 6.01 14.84
C LYS A 11 -6.12 6.04 15.92
N PRO A 12 -5.03 5.28 15.77
CA PRO A 12 -3.86 5.44 16.62
C PRO A 12 -3.28 6.85 16.48
N GLU A 13 -2.82 7.45 17.58
CA GLU A 13 -2.29 8.83 17.58
C GLU A 13 -1.16 9.02 16.55
N ALA A 14 -0.26 8.03 16.44
CA ALA A 14 0.87 8.03 15.52
C ALA A 14 0.53 7.62 14.07
N ALA A 15 -0.74 7.33 13.74
CA ALA A 15 -1.11 6.90 12.40
C ALA A 15 -1.11 8.09 11.42
N THR A 16 -0.19 8.02 10.45
CA THR A 16 -0.05 8.96 9.33
C THR A 16 -0.52 8.38 8.01
N GLY A 17 -1.02 7.13 8.00
CA GLY A 17 -1.58 6.51 6.80
C GLY A 17 -2.76 5.62 7.12
N VAL A 18 -3.61 5.40 6.11
CA VAL A 18 -4.80 4.57 6.23
C VAL A 18 -5.11 3.87 4.90
N LEU A 19 -5.63 2.65 5.01
CA LEU A 19 -6.26 1.91 3.91
C LEU A 19 -7.73 1.72 4.28
N VAL A 20 -8.63 2.28 3.48
CA VAL A 20 -10.08 2.17 3.66
C VAL A 20 -10.64 1.25 2.58
N LEU A 21 -11.20 0.11 2.99
CA LEU A 21 -11.82 -0.86 2.07
C LEU A 21 -13.28 -0.49 1.79
N ALA A 22 -13.79 -0.87 0.62
CA ALA A 22 -15.17 -0.58 0.20
C ALA A 22 -16.25 -1.17 1.13
N ASP A 23 -15.92 -2.21 1.90
CA ASP A 23 -16.81 -2.79 2.92
C ASP A 23 -16.85 -2.02 4.26
N GLY A 24 -16.14 -0.90 4.35
CA GLY A 24 -16.09 -0.06 5.55
C GLY A 24 -14.96 -0.42 6.52
N SER A 25 -14.13 -1.42 6.23
CA SER A 25 -12.97 -1.73 7.06
C SER A 25 -11.90 -0.64 6.94
N VAL A 26 -11.38 -0.20 8.07
CA VAL A 26 -10.33 0.80 8.16
C VAL A 26 -9.07 0.17 8.75
N ILE A 27 -7.97 0.27 8.01
CA ILE A 27 -6.68 -0.30 8.40
C ILE A 27 -5.69 0.85 8.54
N TRP A 28 -5.26 1.10 9.78
CA TRP A 28 -4.33 2.17 10.10
C TRP A 28 -2.88 1.71 9.97
N GLY A 29 -2.01 2.65 9.61
CA GLY A 29 -0.57 2.42 9.54
C GLY A 29 0.21 3.73 9.52
N ARG A 30 1.48 3.63 9.14
CA ARG A 30 2.37 4.76 8.90
C ARG A 30 2.48 4.97 7.40
N GLY A 31 2.04 6.12 6.92
CA GLY A 31 2.20 6.50 5.52
C GLY A 31 3.66 6.83 5.20
N PHE A 32 4.09 6.49 4.00
CA PHE A 32 5.38 6.84 3.41
C PHE A 32 5.23 7.05 1.90
N GLY A 33 6.26 7.55 1.23
CA GLY A 33 6.16 7.95 -0.17
C GLY A 33 5.37 9.23 -0.33
N ALA A 34 4.55 9.32 -1.38
CA ALA A 34 3.77 10.51 -1.68
C ALA A 34 2.67 10.75 -0.65
N THR A 35 2.35 12.02 -0.40
CA THR A 35 1.19 12.43 0.40
C THR A 35 -0.03 12.57 -0.51
N GLY A 36 -1.21 12.21 0.00
CA GLY A 36 -2.46 12.29 -0.75
C GLY A 36 -3.27 11.00 -0.62
N GLU A 37 -4.07 10.71 -1.66
CA GLU A 37 -5.03 9.62 -1.67
C GLU A 37 -5.06 8.98 -3.06
N ALA A 38 -5.00 7.65 -3.12
CA ALA A 38 -5.11 6.88 -4.36
C ALA A 38 -6.13 5.76 -4.19
N VAL A 39 -6.96 5.56 -5.22
CA VAL A 39 -7.95 4.48 -5.26
C VAL A 39 -7.43 3.34 -6.12
N GLY A 40 -7.72 2.10 -5.72
CA GLY A 40 -7.36 0.92 -6.50
C GLY A 40 -7.88 -0.37 -5.90
N GLU A 41 -7.71 -1.46 -6.65
CA GLU A 41 -8.00 -2.81 -6.18
C GLU A 41 -6.84 -3.31 -5.31
N VAL A 42 -7.13 -3.88 -4.14
CA VAL A 42 -6.09 -4.44 -3.28
C VAL A 42 -5.77 -5.87 -3.71
N CYS A 43 -4.54 -6.08 -4.17
CA CYS A 43 -3.99 -7.41 -4.46
C CYS A 43 -2.89 -7.77 -3.46
N PHE A 44 -2.39 -9.00 -3.53
CA PHE A 44 -1.21 -9.41 -2.75
C PHE A 44 -0.17 -10.10 -3.63
N ASN A 45 1.08 -9.92 -3.27
CA ASN A 45 2.22 -10.53 -3.97
C ASN A 45 3.11 -11.28 -2.95
N THR A 46 3.47 -12.52 -3.28
CA THR A 46 4.23 -13.43 -2.41
C THR A 46 5.74 -13.42 -2.65
N SER A 47 6.23 -12.61 -3.60
CA SER A 47 7.65 -12.45 -3.86
C SER A 47 8.36 -11.86 -2.63
N MET A 48 9.50 -12.45 -2.30
CA MET A 48 10.34 -11.99 -1.19
C MET A 48 11.36 -10.93 -1.61
N THR A 49 11.60 -10.81 -2.91
CA THR A 49 12.53 -9.88 -3.57
C THR A 49 11.87 -9.31 -4.81
N GLY A 50 12.50 -8.31 -5.42
CA GLY A 50 12.01 -7.73 -6.67
C GLY A 50 10.82 -6.78 -6.48
N TYR A 51 10.74 -6.10 -5.33
CA TYR A 51 9.60 -5.21 -5.05
C TYR A 51 9.58 -4.00 -5.99
N GLN A 52 10.72 -3.57 -6.53
CA GLN A 52 10.77 -2.44 -7.45
C GLN A 52 10.18 -2.84 -8.81
N GLU A 53 10.55 -4.02 -9.30
CA GLU A 53 10.04 -4.66 -10.50
C GLU A 53 8.52 -4.82 -10.40
N VAL A 54 8.03 -5.39 -9.29
CA VAL A 54 6.59 -5.50 -9.01
C VAL A 54 5.90 -4.13 -9.02
N MET A 55 6.51 -3.11 -8.40
CA MET A 55 5.95 -1.75 -8.38
C MET A 55 5.99 -1.05 -9.74
N THR A 56 6.68 -1.60 -10.74
CA THR A 56 6.76 -1.05 -12.11
C THR A 56 6.16 -1.95 -13.18
N ASP A 57 5.70 -3.15 -12.82
CA ASP A 57 5.01 -4.06 -13.72
C ASP A 57 3.63 -3.47 -14.12
N PRO A 58 3.36 -3.28 -15.43
CA PRO A 58 2.08 -2.76 -15.93
C PRO A 58 0.87 -3.60 -15.51
N SER A 59 1.07 -4.88 -15.18
CA SER A 59 0.00 -5.79 -14.75
C SER A 59 -0.66 -5.36 -13.43
N TYR A 60 -0.01 -4.49 -12.65
CA TYR A 60 -0.55 -3.90 -11.42
C TYR A 60 -1.19 -2.53 -11.63
N ALA A 61 -1.49 -2.12 -12.86
CA ALA A 61 -2.16 -0.85 -13.13
C ALA A 61 -3.44 -0.71 -12.28
N ALA A 62 -3.63 0.45 -11.64
CA ALA A 62 -4.74 0.71 -10.72
C ALA A 62 -4.86 -0.24 -9.51
N GLN A 63 -3.79 -0.95 -9.15
CA GLN A 63 -3.78 -1.85 -7.97
C GLN A 63 -2.91 -1.32 -6.83
N ILE A 64 -3.32 -1.64 -5.61
CA ILE A 64 -2.57 -1.43 -4.38
C ILE A 64 -1.94 -2.78 -3.98
N VAL A 65 -0.62 -2.88 -4.07
CA VAL A 65 0.09 -4.14 -3.86
C VAL A 65 0.36 -4.38 -2.38
N THR A 66 -0.20 -5.45 -1.81
CA THR A 66 0.15 -5.92 -0.47
C THR A 66 1.29 -6.93 -0.55
N PHE A 67 2.47 -6.56 -0.05
CA PHE A 67 3.60 -7.49 0.01
C PHE A 67 3.48 -8.42 1.21
N THR A 68 3.61 -9.73 0.99
CA THR A 68 3.61 -10.68 2.11
C THR A 68 4.95 -10.75 2.82
N PHE A 69 6.06 -10.44 2.13
CA PHE A 69 7.37 -10.37 2.76
C PHE A 69 7.47 -9.11 3.63
N PRO A 70 7.88 -9.22 4.92
CA PRO A 70 7.75 -8.09 5.85
C PRO A 70 8.67 -6.90 5.56
N HIS A 71 9.91 -7.16 5.11
CA HIS A 71 10.97 -6.16 4.96
C HIS A 71 11.10 -5.69 3.52
N ILE A 72 10.29 -4.73 3.12
CA ILE A 72 10.34 -4.11 1.79
C ILE A 72 11.19 -2.84 1.82
N GLY A 73 11.99 -2.62 0.77
CA GLY A 73 12.90 -1.48 0.65
C GLY A 73 14.33 -1.73 1.14
N ASN A 74 14.63 -2.92 1.65
CA ASN A 74 15.93 -3.29 2.22
C ASN A 74 17.12 -3.21 1.25
N VAL A 75 16.89 -3.28 -0.07
CA VAL A 75 17.93 -3.10 -1.10
C VAL A 75 17.87 -1.73 -1.79
N GLY A 76 16.96 -0.86 -1.34
CA GLY A 76 16.68 0.46 -1.94
C GLY A 76 16.14 0.35 -3.36
N VAL A 77 16.51 1.27 -4.22
CA VAL A 77 16.11 1.28 -5.64
C VAL A 77 17.30 1.57 -6.55
N ASN A 78 17.17 1.25 -7.84
CA ASN A 78 18.11 1.64 -8.89
C ASN A 78 17.40 1.81 -10.24
N ASP A 79 18.12 2.25 -11.28
CA ASP A 79 17.52 2.50 -12.60
C ASP A 79 17.44 1.25 -13.49
N GLU A 80 18.07 0.14 -13.09
CA GLU A 80 18.15 -1.11 -13.85
C GLU A 80 16.97 -2.03 -13.58
N ASP A 81 16.41 -2.01 -12.37
CA ASP A 81 15.33 -2.89 -11.90
C ASP A 81 13.93 -2.29 -12.20
N LEU A 82 13.80 -1.60 -13.34
CA LEU A 82 12.54 -1.04 -13.84
C LEU A 82 11.98 -1.92 -14.97
N GLU A 83 10.84 -2.59 -14.74
CA GLU A 83 10.19 -3.43 -15.76
C GLU A 83 9.54 -2.61 -16.88
N SER A 84 9.04 -1.42 -16.53
CA SER A 84 8.38 -0.52 -17.47
C SER A 84 8.50 0.93 -17.07
N LYS A 85 8.35 1.81 -18.06
CA LYS A 85 8.23 3.26 -17.87
C LYS A 85 6.77 3.74 -17.77
N VAL A 86 5.80 2.82 -17.88
CA VAL A 86 4.36 3.10 -17.84
C VAL A 86 3.85 3.11 -16.40
N ASP A 87 2.77 3.87 -16.15
CA ASP A 87 2.06 3.85 -14.88
C ASP A 87 1.60 2.42 -14.54
N SER A 88 1.76 2.06 -13.26
CA SER A 88 1.68 0.69 -12.73
C SER A 88 0.96 0.73 -11.39
N ALA A 89 1.38 -0.05 -10.39
CA ALA A 89 0.80 -0.03 -9.04
C ALA A 89 0.65 1.40 -8.50
N VAL A 90 -0.53 1.74 -7.97
CA VAL A 90 -0.83 3.08 -7.43
C VAL A 90 -0.27 3.27 -6.01
N GLY A 91 0.03 2.17 -5.33
CA GLY A 91 0.62 2.19 -4.00
C GLY A 91 0.92 0.79 -3.49
N CYS A 92 1.47 0.71 -2.27
CA CYS A 92 1.79 -0.55 -1.64
C CYS A 92 1.51 -0.57 -0.13
N VAL A 93 1.31 -1.78 0.39
CA VAL A 93 1.12 -2.07 1.80
C VAL A 93 2.19 -3.04 2.26
N VAL A 94 2.86 -2.71 3.36
CA VAL A 94 4.00 -3.46 3.90
C VAL A 94 3.84 -3.66 5.40
N ARG A 95 4.48 -4.71 5.93
CA ARG A 95 4.40 -5.06 7.34
C ARG A 95 5.30 -4.17 8.19
N GLU A 96 6.59 -4.15 7.88
CA GLU A 96 7.58 -3.38 8.64
C GLU A 96 7.76 -1.98 8.05
N GLN A 97 8.28 -1.06 8.86
CA GLN A 97 8.71 0.23 8.33
C GLN A 97 9.87 0.02 7.34
N VAL A 98 9.90 0.85 6.30
CA VAL A 98 11.00 0.82 5.33
C VAL A 98 12.28 1.24 6.05
N THR A 99 13.31 0.42 5.92
CA THR A 99 14.61 0.67 6.55
C THR A 99 15.57 1.35 5.57
N GLU A 100 16.69 1.84 6.09
CA GLU A 100 17.81 2.24 5.23
C GLU A 100 18.26 1.07 4.34
N PRO A 101 18.55 1.32 3.06
CA PRO A 101 18.92 0.27 2.13
C PRO A 101 20.36 -0.19 2.37
N SER A 102 20.61 -1.49 2.19
CA SER A 102 21.95 -2.08 2.27
C SER A 102 22.21 -2.97 1.07
N ASN A 103 22.51 -2.36 -0.07
CA ASN A 103 22.88 -3.07 -1.30
C ASN A 103 23.86 -2.21 -2.12
N PHE A 104 24.89 -2.83 -2.68
CA PHE A 104 25.90 -2.14 -3.49
C PHE A 104 25.33 -1.51 -4.77
N ARG A 105 24.20 -2.02 -5.28
CA ARG A 105 23.48 -1.47 -6.45
C ARG A 105 22.56 -0.31 -6.07
N SER A 106 22.32 -0.08 -4.78
CA SER A 106 21.36 0.93 -4.33
C SER A 106 21.78 2.33 -4.76
N ARG A 107 20.87 3.07 -5.39
CA ARG A 107 21.04 4.47 -5.80
C ARG A 107 20.11 5.43 -5.07
N GLY A 108 19.18 4.92 -4.25
CA GLY A 108 18.24 5.73 -3.49
C GLY A 108 17.37 4.90 -2.55
N LYS A 109 16.62 5.60 -1.70
CA LYS A 109 15.69 4.98 -0.75
C LYS A 109 14.37 4.68 -1.43
N PHE A 110 13.73 3.59 -1.02
CA PHE A 110 12.44 3.19 -1.58
C PHE A 110 11.33 4.20 -1.29
N GLU A 111 11.30 4.82 -0.10
CA GLU A 111 10.31 5.84 0.25
C GLU A 111 10.41 7.08 -0.64
N GLU A 112 11.64 7.58 -0.86
CA GLU A 112 11.91 8.74 -1.70
C GLU A 112 11.55 8.47 -3.16
N TRP A 113 11.83 7.26 -3.65
CA TRP A 113 11.48 6.84 -4.99
C TRP A 113 9.95 6.75 -5.20
N LEU A 114 9.20 6.22 -4.23
CA LEU A 114 7.74 6.24 -4.27
C LEU A 114 7.20 7.67 -4.28
N ALA A 115 7.74 8.55 -3.44
CA ALA A 115 7.36 9.96 -3.38
C ALA A 115 7.59 10.66 -4.72
N ALA A 116 8.77 10.47 -5.33
CA ALA A 116 9.12 11.03 -6.63
C ALA A 116 8.20 10.54 -7.77
N LYS A 117 7.61 9.35 -7.62
CA LYS A 117 6.65 8.77 -8.57
C LYS A 117 5.19 9.03 -8.22
N GLY A 118 4.90 9.81 -7.17
CA GLY A 118 3.52 10.07 -6.74
C GLY A 118 2.81 8.84 -6.17
N LYS A 119 3.56 7.79 -5.77
CA LYS A 119 3.00 6.53 -5.25
C LYS A 119 2.97 6.55 -3.72
N ILE A 120 1.92 5.95 -3.14
CA ILE A 120 1.69 5.96 -1.70
C ILE A 120 2.04 4.61 -1.09
N GLY A 121 2.79 4.62 0.01
CA GLY A 121 3.10 3.44 0.81
C GLY A 121 2.41 3.47 2.17
N LEU A 122 1.99 2.31 2.67
CA LEU A 122 1.45 2.14 4.03
C LEU A 122 2.18 1.01 4.77
N ALA A 123 2.88 1.37 5.84
CA ALA A 123 3.65 0.45 6.68
C ALA A 123 2.96 0.18 8.03
N GLY A 124 3.39 -0.88 8.72
CA GLY A 124 2.87 -1.25 10.04
C GLY A 124 1.56 -2.04 10.00
N VAL A 125 1.15 -2.52 8.82
CA VAL A 125 -0.09 -3.26 8.62
C VAL A 125 0.12 -4.75 8.87
N ASP A 126 -0.87 -5.46 9.43
CA ASP A 126 -0.87 -6.92 9.42
C ASP A 126 -1.17 -7.44 7.99
N THR A 127 -0.13 -7.49 7.16
CA THR A 127 -0.25 -7.93 5.76
C THR A 127 -0.70 -9.39 5.67
N ARG A 128 -0.43 -10.23 6.67
CA ARG A 128 -0.90 -11.63 6.70
C ARG A 128 -2.42 -11.69 6.88
N ALA A 129 -2.98 -10.89 7.79
CA ALA A 129 -4.43 -10.77 7.95
C ALA A 129 -5.09 -10.23 6.68
N LEU A 130 -4.49 -9.22 6.05
CA LEU A 130 -4.98 -8.64 4.79
C LEU A 130 -4.94 -9.66 3.64
N THR A 131 -3.83 -10.38 3.46
CA THR A 131 -3.73 -11.45 2.45
C THR A 131 -4.76 -12.55 2.70
N ARG A 132 -4.96 -12.97 3.95
CA ARG A 132 -5.98 -13.97 4.29
C ARG A 132 -7.39 -13.46 3.95
N ARG A 133 -7.68 -12.18 4.19
CA ARG A 133 -8.95 -11.55 3.81
C ARG A 133 -9.15 -11.60 2.30
N ILE A 134 -8.17 -11.13 1.52
CA ILE A 134 -8.23 -11.12 0.06
C ILE A 134 -8.46 -12.54 -0.49
N ARG A 135 -7.77 -13.54 0.08
CA ARG A 135 -7.92 -14.93 -0.35
C ARG A 135 -9.31 -15.53 -0.06
N LEU A 136 -10.01 -15.05 0.96
CA LEU A 136 -11.31 -15.58 1.38
C LEU A 136 -12.48 -14.83 0.77
N SER A 137 -12.33 -13.53 0.52
CA SER A 137 -13.43 -12.63 0.15
C SER A 137 -13.26 -12.00 -1.23
N GLY A 138 -12.16 -12.28 -1.93
CA GLY A 138 -11.79 -11.61 -3.17
C GLY A 138 -11.01 -10.32 -2.93
N ALA A 139 -10.52 -9.71 -4.01
CA ALA A 139 -9.77 -8.47 -3.98
C ALA A 139 -10.72 -7.28 -3.76
N PRO A 140 -10.64 -6.56 -2.62
CA PRO A 140 -11.51 -5.44 -2.35
C PRO A 140 -11.00 -4.17 -3.04
N ASN A 141 -11.92 -3.31 -3.46
CA ASN A 141 -11.62 -1.93 -3.79
C ASN A 141 -11.25 -1.18 -2.51
N ALA A 142 -10.25 -0.30 -2.60
CA ALA A 142 -9.80 0.49 -1.46
C ALA A 142 -9.24 1.84 -1.87
N VAL A 143 -9.18 2.74 -0.88
CA VAL A 143 -8.38 3.95 -0.96
C VAL A 143 -7.22 3.86 0.02
N ILE A 144 -6.00 4.02 -0.50
CA ILE A 144 -4.79 4.22 0.31
C ILE A 144 -4.55 5.73 0.44
N ALA A 145 -4.31 6.19 1.66
CA ALA A 145 -4.10 7.60 1.95
C ALA A 145 -2.92 7.81 2.91
N HIS A 146 -2.18 8.89 2.69
CA HIS A 146 -1.05 9.31 3.51
C HIS A 146 -1.13 10.81 3.77
N SER A 147 -1.18 11.17 5.05
CA SER A 147 -1.14 12.56 5.53
C SER A 147 -0.14 12.65 6.69
N PRO A 148 0.90 13.49 6.60
CA PRO A 148 1.83 13.71 7.71
C PRO A 148 1.14 14.17 8.99
N ASP A 149 0.06 14.96 8.87
CA ASP A 149 -0.76 15.42 9.99
C ASP A 149 -1.72 14.34 10.54
N GLY A 150 -1.80 13.17 9.90
CA GLY A 150 -2.70 12.09 10.26
C GLY A 150 -4.20 12.45 10.21
N LYS A 151 -4.61 13.41 9.39
CA LYS A 151 -5.99 13.84 9.22
C LYS A 151 -6.60 13.15 8.00
N PHE A 152 -7.73 12.47 8.19
CA PHE A 152 -8.42 11.73 7.12
C PHE A 152 -9.93 11.88 7.25
N ASP A 153 -10.60 12.14 6.13
CA ASP A 153 -12.07 12.08 6.04
C ASP A 153 -12.49 10.64 5.67
N ILE A 154 -12.58 9.77 6.67
CA ILE A 154 -12.92 8.36 6.47
C ILE A 154 -14.24 8.16 5.70
N PRO A 155 -15.34 8.89 5.98
CA PRO A 155 -16.55 8.83 5.17
C PRO A 155 -16.32 9.13 3.69
N ALA A 156 -15.54 10.17 3.37
CA ALA A 156 -15.22 10.50 1.98
C ALA A 156 -14.36 9.42 1.31
N LEU A 157 -13.35 8.89 2.00
CA LEU A 157 -12.49 7.81 1.50
C LEU A 157 -13.29 6.52 1.23
N LEU A 158 -14.21 6.17 2.14
CA LEU A 158 -15.08 5.00 1.99
C LEU A 158 -15.97 5.14 0.77
N LYS A 159 -16.61 6.31 0.60
CA LYS A 159 -17.44 6.58 -0.57
C LYS A 159 -16.63 6.46 -1.86
N ARG A 160 -15.41 7.01 -1.90
CA ARG A 160 -14.50 6.86 -3.05
C ARG A 160 -14.15 5.40 -3.35
N ALA A 161 -13.94 4.57 -2.32
CA ALA A 161 -13.68 3.13 -2.50
C ALA A 161 -14.89 2.38 -3.06
N GLN A 162 -16.10 2.77 -2.65
CA GLN A 162 -17.37 2.17 -3.11
C GLN A 162 -17.76 2.61 -4.53
N ASP A 163 -17.51 3.87 -4.88
CA ASP A 163 -17.87 4.45 -6.18
C ASP A 163 -16.88 4.07 -7.29
N TRP A 164 -15.74 3.46 -6.98
CA TRP A 164 -14.75 3.08 -7.98
C TRP A 164 -15.27 1.90 -8.84
N PRO A 165 -15.38 2.07 -10.18
CA PRO A 165 -16.02 1.10 -11.05
C PRO A 165 -15.20 -0.18 -11.28
N GLY A 166 -13.96 -0.23 -10.77
CA GLY A 166 -13.00 -1.29 -11.05
C GLY A 166 -12.11 -0.98 -12.27
N LEU A 167 -11.37 -2.01 -12.69
CA LEU A 167 -10.57 -2.06 -13.92
C LEU A 167 -11.46 -2.36 -15.14
#